data_AF-A0A6P1DPQ4-F1
#
_entry.id   AF-A0A6P1DPQ4-F1
#
_cell.length_a   1.000
_cell.length_b   1.000
_cell.length_c   1.000
_cell.angle_alpha   90.00
_cell.angle_beta   90.00
_cell.angle_gamma   90.00
#
_symmetry.space_group_name_H-M   'P 1'
#
loop_
_entity.id
_entity.type
_entity.pdbx_description
1 polymer ?
#
loop_
_entity_poly.entity_id
_entity_poly.type
_entity_poly.pdbx_seq_one_letter_code
_entity_poly.pdbx_strand_id
1 'polypeptide(L)'
;MQPKDTTRDPAYKGFTNLSCPFYPCHQGVKREFNCLFCYCPLIAYACPGPYRVYTDKHGLRRKDCSKCRLPHDGYSASWAFIQKWLERPRVWDGQEQREPYRNAERAS
;
A
#
# COMPACT_ATOMS: atom_id res chain seq x y z
N MET A 1 1.07 -18.97 1.24
CA MET A 1 1.95 -18.99 0.04
C MET A 1 3.33 -18.50 0.46
N GLN A 2 4.30 -19.38 0.65
CA GLN A 2 5.70 -18.99 0.87
C GLN A 2 6.62 -19.61 -0.20
N PRO A 3 6.48 -19.25 -1.48
CA PRO A 3 7.54 -19.49 -2.48
C PRO A 3 8.69 -18.48 -2.38
N LYS A 4 8.65 -17.55 -1.40
CA LYS A 4 9.70 -16.52 -1.24
C LYS A 4 11.09 -17.08 -0.93
N ASP A 5 11.15 -18.31 -0.42
CA ASP A 5 12.40 -18.99 -0.07
C ASP A 5 12.89 -19.92 -1.21
N THR A 6 12.11 -20.09 -2.29
CA THR A 6 12.43 -21.00 -3.40
C THR A 6 13.08 -20.30 -4.60
N THR A 7 13.26 -18.98 -4.56
CA THR A 7 13.91 -18.21 -5.63
C THR A 7 14.79 -17.10 -5.06
N ARG A 8 15.91 -16.81 -5.74
CA ARG A 8 16.78 -15.66 -5.47
C ARG A 8 16.43 -14.44 -6.31
N ASP A 9 15.56 -14.60 -7.32
CA ASP A 9 15.14 -13.51 -8.19
C ASP A 9 14.21 -12.55 -7.42
N PRO A 10 14.56 -11.27 -7.23
CA PRO A 10 13.72 -10.32 -6.49
C PRO A 10 12.51 -9.81 -7.28
N ALA A 11 12.31 -10.18 -8.55
CA ALA A 11 11.22 -9.69 -9.39
C ALA A 11 9.81 -9.99 -8.83
N TYR A 12 9.66 -11.02 -7.98
CA TYR A 12 8.39 -11.28 -7.28
C TYR A 12 7.99 -10.15 -6.32
N LYS A 13 8.92 -9.28 -5.92
CA LYS A 13 8.66 -8.16 -5.00
C LYS A 13 7.98 -6.98 -5.69
N GLY A 14 8.07 -6.87 -7.01
CA GLY A 14 7.48 -5.75 -7.74
C GLY A 14 7.96 -5.58 -9.17
N PHE A 15 7.21 -4.77 -9.90
CA PHE A 15 7.54 -4.28 -11.23
C PHE A 15 6.89 -2.92 -11.45
N THR A 16 7.38 -2.14 -12.42
CA THR A 16 6.75 -0.91 -12.91
C THR A 16 6.27 -1.15 -14.33
N ASN A 17 4.96 -1.00 -14.58
CA ASN A 17 4.44 -0.98 -15.94
C ASN A 17 4.44 0.45 -16.47
N LEU A 18 5.49 0.83 -17.19
CA LEU A 18 5.64 2.17 -17.79
C LEU A 18 4.62 2.47 -18.90
N SER A 19 3.95 1.45 -19.45
CA SER A 19 2.91 1.61 -20.46
C SER A 19 1.50 1.80 -19.87
N CYS A 20 1.37 1.81 -18.53
CA CYS A 20 0.09 2.04 -17.87
C CYS A 20 -0.40 3.48 -18.11
N PRO A 21 -1.64 3.70 -18.60
CA PRO A 21 -2.16 5.04 -18.87
C PRO A 21 -2.39 5.87 -17.60
N PHE A 22 -2.39 5.23 -16.44
CA PHE A 22 -2.50 5.90 -15.14
C PHE A 22 -1.13 6.23 -14.53
N TYR A 23 -0.01 5.86 -15.17
CA TYR A 23 1.32 6.12 -14.64
C TYR A 23 1.74 7.60 -14.80
N PRO A 24 2.33 8.24 -13.76
CA PRO A 24 2.47 7.75 -12.39
C PRO A 24 1.14 7.83 -11.62
N CYS A 25 0.71 6.71 -11.01
CA CYS A 25 -0.64 6.64 -10.39
C CYS A 25 -0.76 7.47 -9.10
N HIS A 26 0.36 7.75 -8.43
CA HIS A 26 0.41 8.63 -7.27
C HIS A 26 1.56 9.63 -7.39
N GLN A 27 1.28 10.89 -7.10
CA GLN A 27 2.30 11.95 -7.07
C GLN A 27 3.24 11.80 -5.88
N GLY A 28 4.53 12.11 -6.05
CA GLY A 28 5.49 12.15 -4.93
C GLY A 28 6.03 10.78 -4.51
N VAL A 29 5.84 9.73 -5.31
CA VAL A 29 6.65 8.51 -5.23
C VAL A 29 8.08 8.86 -5.69
N LYS A 30 9.08 8.54 -4.87
CA LYS A 30 10.48 8.95 -5.10
C LYS A 30 11.33 7.85 -5.73
N ARG A 31 10.89 6.59 -5.58
CA ARG A 31 11.56 5.38 -6.08
C ARG A 31 10.75 4.73 -7.21
N GLU A 32 10.98 3.44 -7.43
CA GLU A 32 10.24 2.63 -8.41
C GLU A 32 8.78 2.41 -7.97
N PHE A 33 7.85 2.50 -8.92
CA PHE A 33 6.43 2.31 -8.65
C PHE A 33 6.07 0.83 -8.64
N ASN A 34 5.67 0.28 -7.50
CA ASN A 34 5.28 -1.14 -7.44
C ASN A 34 3.84 -1.35 -7.94
N CYS A 35 3.70 -1.80 -9.19
CA CYS A 35 2.40 -2.08 -9.81
C CYS A 35 1.72 -3.36 -9.30
N LEU A 36 2.41 -4.26 -8.57
CA LEU A 36 1.75 -5.40 -7.92
C LEU A 36 0.64 -4.96 -6.96
N PHE A 37 0.78 -3.76 -6.40
CA PHE A 37 -0.14 -3.22 -5.40
C PHE A 37 -0.95 -2.03 -5.93
N CYS A 38 -1.18 -1.95 -7.26
CA CYS A 38 -2.06 -0.95 -7.88
C CYS A 38 -3.41 -0.82 -7.18
N TYR A 39 -3.92 -1.93 -6.62
CA TYR A 39 -4.94 -1.89 -5.59
C TYR A 39 -4.29 -2.17 -4.24
N CYS A 40 -4.69 -1.40 -3.22
CA CYS A 40 -4.16 -1.58 -1.87
C CYS A 40 -4.51 -2.99 -1.34
N PRO A 41 -3.54 -3.88 -1.11
CA PRO A 41 -3.82 -5.22 -0.58
C PRO A 41 -4.29 -5.17 0.88
N LEU A 42 -4.18 -4.01 1.54
CA LEU A 42 -4.62 -3.77 2.92
C LEU A 42 -5.97 -3.04 3.00
N ILE A 43 -6.72 -2.95 1.90
CA ILE A 43 -7.97 -2.16 1.86
C ILE A 43 -9.01 -2.60 2.90
N ALA A 44 -9.07 -3.91 3.20
CA ALA A 44 -9.99 -4.50 4.17
C ALA A 44 -9.42 -4.58 5.61
N TYR A 45 -8.14 -4.23 5.80
CA TYR A 45 -7.43 -4.44 7.05
C TYR A 45 -7.04 -3.11 7.70
N ALA A 46 -7.04 -3.05 9.03
CA ALA A 46 -6.45 -1.95 9.77
C ALA A 46 -4.99 -1.81 9.35
N CYS A 47 -4.62 -0.62 8.89
CA CYS A 47 -3.30 -0.32 8.37
C CYS A 47 -2.95 1.12 8.69
N PRO A 48 -1.67 1.50 8.71
CA PRO A 48 -1.25 2.83 9.12
C PRO A 48 -1.19 3.79 7.92
N GLY A 49 -1.70 3.40 6.74
CA GLY A 49 -1.72 4.26 5.56
C GLY A 49 -2.57 5.50 5.76
N PRO A 50 -2.27 6.63 5.09
CA PRO A 50 -3.00 7.88 5.24
C PRO A 50 -4.33 7.86 4.46
N TYR A 51 -5.13 6.81 4.65
CA TYR A 51 -6.45 6.70 4.01
C TYR A 51 -7.44 7.67 4.65
N ARG A 52 -8.40 8.13 3.85
CA ARG A 52 -9.61 8.78 4.33
C ARG A 52 -10.75 7.78 4.32
N VAL A 53 -11.83 8.05 5.05
CA VAL A 53 -13.03 7.22 4.98
C VAL A 53 -14.13 7.98 4.27
N TYR A 54 -14.89 7.26 3.44
CA TYR A 54 -16.09 7.77 2.79
C TYR A 54 -17.18 6.70 2.84
N THR A 55 -18.43 7.12 2.62
CA THR A 55 -19.56 6.21 2.46
C THR A 55 -19.86 6.08 0.98
N ASP A 56 -19.87 4.86 0.46
CA ASP A 56 -20.20 4.61 -0.95
C ASP A 56 -21.70 4.73 -1.23
N LYS A 57 -22.09 4.62 -2.50
CA LYS A 57 -23.49 4.72 -2.95
C LYS A 57 -24.43 3.67 -2.33
N HIS A 58 -23.89 2.63 -1.68
CA HIS A 58 -24.63 1.56 -1.02
C HIS A 58 -24.67 1.74 0.51
N GLY A 59 -24.18 2.87 1.05
CA GLY A 59 -24.16 3.10 2.49
C GLY A 59 -23.01 2.41 3.22
N LEU A 60 -22.06 1.79 2.50
CA LEU A 60 -20.94 1.09 3.11
C LEU A 60 -19.76 2.05 3.32
N ARG A 61 -19.16 2.01 4.51
CA ARG A 61 -17.92 2.73 4.78
C ARG A 61 -16.75 2.07 4.03
N ARG A 62 -15.97 2.89 3.33
CA ARG A 62 -14.83 2.47 2.51
C ARG A 62 -13.62 3.34 2.79
N LYS A 63 -12.43 2.79 2.55
CA LYS A 63 -11.19 3.56 2.57
C LYS A 63 -10.94 4.19 1.21
N ASP A 64 -10.70 5.48 1.19
CA ASP A 64 -10.05 6.18 0.07
C ASP A 64 -8.54 6.17 0.31
N CYS A 65 -7.85 5.33 -0.45
CA CYS A 65 -6.39 5.18 -0.41
C CYS A 65 -5.69 5.97 -1.53
N SER A 66 -6.38 6.84 -2.28
CA SER A 66 -5.84 7.58 -3.44
C SER A 66 -4.62 8.46 -3.13
N LYS A 67 -4.39 8.79 -1.86
CA LYS A 67 -3.22 9.56 -1.38
C LYS A 67 -2.14 8.70 -0.70
N CYS A 68 -2.31 7.39 -0.66
CA CYS A 68 -1.37 6.47 -0.03
C CYS A 68 -0.23 6.10 -0.99
N ARG A 69 1.02 6.23 -0.53
CA ARG A 69 2.22 5.87 -1.32
C ARG A 69 2.99 4.69 -0.76
N LEU A 70 2.62 4.21 0.43
CA LEU A 70 3.30 3.10 1.12
C LEU A 70 3.44 1.83 0.26
N PRO A 71 2.45 1.42 -0.55
CA PRO A 71 2.60 0.23 -1.39
C PRO A 71 3.36 0.50 -2.70
N HIS A 72 3.79 1.74 -2.97
CA HIS A 72 4.31 2.16 -4.28
C HIS A 72 5.68 2.80 -4.25
N ASP A 73 6.38 2.83 -3.11
CA ASP A 73 7.67 3.51 -2.98
C ASP A 73 8.83 2.51 -2.91
N GLY A 74 9.19 1.95 -4.06
CA GLY A 74 10.23 0.94 -4.23
C GLY A 74 9.75 -0.49 -3.97
N TYR A 75 10.22 -1.45 -4.76
CA TYR A 75 9.70 -2.84 -4.72
C TYR A 75 9.95 -3.53 -3.39
N SER A 76 11.20 -3.54 -2.91
CA SER A 76 11.56 -4.24 -1.67
C SER A 76 10.90 -3.65 -0.43
N ALA A 77 10.88 -2.31 -0.32
CA ALA A 77 10.27 -1.62 0.81
C ALA A 77 8.75 -1.83 0.84
N SER A 78 8.09 -1.64 -0.31
CA SER A 78 6.64 -1.85 -0.43
C SER A 78 6.27 -3.30 -0.14
N TRP A 79 6.99 -4.27 -0.72
CA TRP A 79 6.77 -5.69 -0.46
C TRP A 79 6.90 -6.03 1.03
N ALA A 80 8.02 -5.65 1.66
CA ALA A 80 8.23 -5.91 3.08
C ALA A 80 7.13 -5.29 3.96
N PHE A 81 6.71 -4.06 3.65
CA PHE A 81 5.65 -3.37 4.37
C PHE A 81 4.30 -4.11 4.25
N ILE A 82 3.91 -4.53 3.04
CA ILE A 82 2.68 -5.29 2.81
C ILE A 82 2.72 -6.64 3.52
N GLN A 83 3.82 -7.40 3.37
CA GLN A 83 3.97 -8.71 4.00
C GLN A 83 3.86 -8.60 5.54
N LYS A 84 4.53 -7.61 6.15
CA LYS A 84 4.45 -7.35 7.59
C LYS A 84 3.01 -7.18 8.08
N TRP A 85 2.15 -6.49 7.31
CA TRP A 85 0.75 -6.33 7.70
C TRP A 85 -0.15 -7.51 7.39
N LEU A 86 0.19 -8.31 6.38
CA LEU A 86 -0.52 -9.54 6.07
C LEU A 86 -0.13 -10.72 6.96
N GLU A 87 0.99 -10.65 7.70
CA GLU A 87 1.39 -11.69 8.66
C GLU A 87 0.42 -11.80 9.84
N ARG A 88 -0.14 -10.68 10.31
CA ARG A 88 -1.10 -10.63 11.42
C ARG A 88 -2.21 -9.60 11.12
N PRO A 89 -3.07 -9.86 10.13
CA PRO A 89 -4.02 -8.87 9.65
C PRO A 89 -5.12 -8.66 10.70
N ARG A 90 -5.41 -7.40 11.00
CA ARG A 90 -6.62 -7.02 11.76
C ARG A 90 -7.62 -6.46 10.77
N VAL A 91 -8.86 -6.96 10.78
CA VAL A 91 -9.92 -6.40 9.93
C VAL A 91 -10.17 -4.95 10.32
N TRP A 92 -10.35 -4.09 9.33
CA TRP A 92 -10.68 -2.69 9.57
C TRP A 92 -12.11 -2.56 10.11
N ASP A 93 -12.28 -1.75 11.14
CA ASP A 93 -13.51 -1.57 11.91
C ASP A 93 -14.40 -0.43 11.38
N GLY A 94 -14.05 0.14 10.23
CA GLY A 94 -14.78 1.27 9.64
C GLY A 94 -14.37 2.64 10.18
N GLN A 95 -13.47 2.73 11.17
CA GLN A 95 -13.11 4.00 11.79
C GLN A 95 -12.14 4.83 10.93
N GLU A 96 -12.19 6.16 11.12
CA GLU A 96 -11.21 7.10 10.56
C GLU A 96 -9.80 6.76 11.01
N GLN A 97 -8.81 7.17 10.22
CA GLN A 97 -7.42 7.01 10.60
C GLN A 97 -7.11 7.94 11.79
N ARG A 98 -6.84 7.36 12.97
CA ARG A 98 -6.55 8.13 14.19
C ARG A 98 -5.09 8.55 14.28
N GLU A 99 -4.20 7.70 13.78
CA GLU A 99 -2.75 7.92 13.78
C GLU A 99 -2.19 7.48 12.42
N PRO A 100 -2.07 8.38 11.43
CA PRO A 100 -1.40 8.04 10.19
C PRO A 100 0.04 7.62 10.51
N TYR A 101 0.62 6.71 9.72
CA TYR A 101 2.07 6.47 9.72
C TYR A 101 2.76 7.80 9.45
N ARG A 102 3.12 8.52 10.51
CA ARG A 102 4.03 9.63 10.43
C ARG A 102 5.36 8.99 10.03
N ASN A 103 5.93 9.46 8.93
CA ASN A 103 7.37 9.64 8.95
C ASN A 103 7.64 10.51 10.19
N ALA A 104 7.96 9.88 11.31
CA ALA A 104 8.66 10.56 12.38
C ALA A 104 9.96 11.04 11.74
N GLU A 105 9.98 12.34 11.40
CA GLU A 105 11.15 13.20 11.48
C GLU A 105 12.44 12.61 10.89
N ARG A 106 12.51 12.51 9.56
CA ARG A 106 13.78 12.59 8.82
C ARG A 106 13.83 13.83 7.93
N ALA A 107 13.28 14.91 8.45
CA ALA A 107 13.67 16.28 8.13
C ALA A 107 14.24 16.85 9.43
N SER A 108 15.47 16.43 9.76
CA SER A 108 16.38 17.02 10.73
C SER A 108 17.77 16.72 10.20
#